data_AF-A0A0N8GJT9-F1
#
_entry.id   AF-A0A0N8GJT9-F1
#
_cell.length_a   1.000
_cell.length_b   1.000
_cell.length_c   1.000
_cell.angle_alpha   90.00
_cell.angle_beta   90.00
_cell.angle_gamma   90.00
#
_symmetry.space_group_name_H-M   'P 1'
#
loop_
_entity.id
_entity.type
_entity.pdbx_description
1 polymer ?
#
loop_
_entity_poly.entity_id
_entity_poly.type
_entity_poly.pdbx_seq_one_letter_code
_entity_poly.pdbx_strand_id
1 'polypeptide(L)'
;MKPLLLATSAALVAMAVPAVAAEEQATTPQDDIECAAWASYTGSYAEDDVADNSMAMAFNYFLGRYQAIMGDDFGDALADAINAMDADDSVYDRYNAVCQPRWLAHGQALLDWSASVSGTTVEDGSAS
;
A
#
# COMPACT_ATOMS: atom_id res chain seq x y z
N MET A 1 -53.94 -39.37 13.45
CA MET A 1 -54.47 -38.00 13.32
C MET A 1 -53.29 -37.03 13.42
N LYS A 2 -53.34 -35.87 12.74
CA LYS A 2 -52.23 -34.90 12.63
C LYS A 2 -52.10 -34.02 13.89
N PRO A 3 -50.88 -33.60 14.20
CA PRO A 3 -50.55 -32.17 14.33
C PRO A 3 -49.45 -31.78 13.29
N LEU A 4 -49.39 -30.62 12.62
CA LEU A 4 -49.41 -29.21 13.08
C LEU A 4 -48.27 -28.96 14.08
N LEU A 5 -47.07 -28.50 13.73
CA LEU A 5 -46.62 -27.15 13.33
C LEU A 5 -45.07 -27.18 13.55
N LEU A 6 -44.19 -26.31 13.05
CA LEU A 6 -44.27 -25.15 12.16
C LEU A 6 -42.92 -25.07 11.39
N ALA A 7 -42.83 -24.36 10.27
CA ALA A 7 -41.56 -23.98 9.67
C ALA A 7 -41.22 -22.54 10.07
N THR A 8 -40.09 -22.33 10.75
CA THR A 8 -39.61 -20.99 11.13
C THR A 8 -38.27 -20.72 10.44
N SER A 9 -38.32 -20.41 9.15
CA SER A 9 -37.17 -19.91 8.42
C SER A 9 -36.77 -18.54 8.98
N ALA A 10 -35.73 -18.51 9.81
CA ALA A 10 -35.10 -17.26 10.22
C ALA A 10 -34.35 -16.67 9.02
N ALA A 11 -35.07 -15.91 8.19
CA ALA A 11 -34.48 -15.15 7.11
C ALA A 11 -33.65 -14.00 7.71
N LEU A 12 -32.37 -14.26 7.98
CA LEU A 12 -31.38 -13.18 8.05
C LEU A 12 -31.32 -12.56 6.66
N VAL A 13 -32.05 -11.46 6.49
CA VAL A 13 -31.81 -10.50 5.41
C VAL A 13 -30.47 -9.84 5.72
N ALA A 14 -29.38 -10.52 5.36
CA ALA A 14 -28.09 -9.89 5.25
C ALA A 14 -28.27 -8.71 4.29
N MET A 15 -28.13 -7.49 4.80
CA MET A 15 -28.07 -6.32 3.96
C MET A 15 -26.77 -6.42 3.17
N ALA A 16 -26.89 -7.01 1.98
CA ALA A 16 -25.86 -7.03 0.97
C ALA A 16 -25.68 -5.60 0.46
N VAL A 17 -24.98 -4.78 1.25
CA VAL A 17 -24.29 -3.61 0.74
C VAL A 17 -23.41 -4.16 -0.37
N PRO A 18 -23.57 -3.75 -1.63
CA PRO A 18 -22.67 -4.19 -2.67
C PRO A 18 -21.29 -3.66 -2.29
N ALA A 19 -20.41 -4.59 -1.91
CA ALA A 19 -18.99 -4.30 -1.85
C ALA A 19 -18.58 -3.98 -3.29
N VAL A 20 -18.60 -2.69 -3.62
CA VAL A 20 -17.92 -2.17 -4.79
C VAL A 20 -16.45 -2.40 -4.50
N ALA A 21 -15.95 -3.55 -4.92
CA ALA A 21 -14.52 -3.77 -5.05
C ALA A 21 -14.04 -2.63 -5.94
N ALA A 22 -13.30 -1.69 -5.36
CA ALA A 22 -12.61 -0.69 -6.16
C ALA A 22 -11.73 -1.47 -7.13
N GLU A 23 -11.88 -1.19 -8.44
CA GLU A 23 -11.03 -1.79 -9.46
C GLU A 23 -9.61 -1.26 -9.22
N GLU A 24 -8.82 -2.05 -8.48
CA GLU A 24 -7.45 -1.73 -8.13
C GLU A 24 -6.67 -1.60 -9.44
N GLN A 25 -6.36 -0.36 -9.82
CA GLN A 25 -5.66 -0.07 -11.06
C GLN A 25 -4.32 -0.81 -11.03
N ALA A 26 -4.10 -1.66 -12.03
CA ALA A 26 -2.92 -2.51 -12.07
C ALA A 26 -1.65 -1.65 -12.06
N THR A 27 -0.93 -1.70 -10.94
CA THR A 27 0.37 -1.03 -10.79
C THR A 27 1.33 -1.51 -11.87
N THR A 28 1.94 -0.56 -12.56
CA THR A 28 2.94 -0.81 -13.59
C THR A 28 4.36 -0.76 -13.02
N PRO A 29 5.37 -1.33 -13.71
CA PRO A 29 6.77 -1.12 -13.34
C PRO A 29 7.16 0.37 -13.36
N GLN A 30 6.55 1.18 -14.22
CA GLN A 30 6.80 2.62 -14.24
C GLN A 30 6.39 3.27 -12.91
N ASP A 31 5.23 2.91 -12.35
CA ASP A 31 4.81 3.37 -11.01
C ASP A 31 5.77 2.89 -9.91
N ASP A 32 6.46 1.76 -10.09
CA ASP A 32 7.46 1.28 -9.14
C ASP A 32 8.77 2.11 -9.23
N ILE A 33 9.30 2.42 -10.42
CA ILE A 33 10.53 3.24 -10.53
C ILE A 33 10.30 4.70 -10.15
N GLU A 34 9.13 5.26 -10.45
CA GLU A 34 8.73 6.61 -10.05
C GLU A 34 8.60 6.72 -8.52
N CYS A 35 8.10 5.67 -7.85
CA CYS A 35 8.05 5.65 -6.39
C CYS A 35 9.41 5.38 -5.72
N ALA A 36 10.34 4.70 -6.39
CA ALA A 36 11.73 4.65 -5.95
C ALA A 36 12.37 6.05 -6.05
N ALA A 37 12.20 6.75 -7.17
CA ALA A 37 12.69 8.12 -7.36
C ALA A 37 12.12 9.07 -6.28
N TRP A 38 10.79 9.07 -6.09
CA TRP A 38 10.12 9.86 -5.05
C TRP A 38 10.68 9.59 -3.66
N ALA A 39 10.83 8.32 -3.27
CA ALA A 39 11.37 7.98 -1.95
C ALA A 39 12.83 8.47 -1.77
N SER A 40 13.67 8.34 -2.81
CA SER A 40 15.04 8.87 -2.79
C SER A 40 15.07 10.41 -2.68
N TYR A 41 14.16 11.09 -3.38
CA TYR A 41 14.04 12.55 -3.36
C TYR A 41 13.55 13.04 -2.00
N THR A 42 12.41 12.54 -1.51
CA THR A 42 11.85 12.88 -0.19
C THR A 42 12.83 12.58 0.94
N GLY A 43 13.54 11.45 0.90
CA GLY A 43 14.57 11.10 1.89
C GLY A 43 15.69 12.12 2.00
N SER A 44 16.10 12.74 0.88
CA SER A 44 17.16 13.76 0.87
C SER A 44 16.82 15.05 1.62
N TYR A 45 15.53 15.27 1.93
CA TYR A 45 15.02 16.40 2.72
C TYR A 45 14.61 16.01 4.15
N ALA A 46 14.83 14.77 4.58
CA ALA A 46 14.53 14.33 5.93
C ALA A 46 15.42 15.03 6.97
N GLU A 47 14.81 15.63 7.99
CA GLU A 47 15.54 16.31 9.08
C GLU A 47 15.99 15.35 10.21
N ASP A 48 15.50 14.11 10.20
CA ASP A 48 15.78 13.11 11.24
C ASP A 48 16.04 11.70 10.67
N ASP A 49 16.86 10.93 11.38
CA ASP A 49 17.28 9.58 10.99
C ASP A 49 16.11 8.60 10.82
N VAL A 50 14.97 8.78 11.50
CA VAL A 50 13.82 7.87 11.40
C VAL A 50 13.06 8.10 10.10
N ALA A 51 12.87 9.36 9.72
CA ALA A 51 12.32 9.74 8.43
C ALA A 51 13.22 9.30 7.26
N ASP A 52 14.55 9.53 7.35
CA ASP A 52 15.52 9.09 6.34
C ASP A 52 15.50 7.56 6.17
N ASN A 53 15.64 6.79 7.27
CA ASN A 53 15.58 5.33 7.21
C ASN A 53 14.24 4.81 6.66
N SER A 54 13.12 5.48 6.96
CA SER A 54 11.81 5.15 6.40
C SER A 54 11.78 5.31 4.88
N MET A 55 12.36 6.40 4.36
CA MET A 55 12.45 6.65 2.92
C MET A 55 13.47 5.74 2.23
N ALA A 56 14.58 5.41 2.87
CA ALA A 56 15.52 4.40 2.38
C ALA A 56 14.86 3.01 2.28
N MET A 57 13.98 2.63 3.22
CA MET A 57 13.19 1.40 3.11
C MET A 57 12.16 1.48 1.97
N ALA A 58 11.46 2.60 1.80
CA ALA A 58 10.53 2.82 0.70
C ALA A 58 11.23 2.72 -0.68
N PHE A 59 12.39 3.36 -0.83
CA PHE A 59 13.23 3.29 -2.04
C PHE A 59 13.55 1.84 -2.41
N ASN A 60 14.09 1.06 -1.47
CA ASN A 60 14.46 -0.34 -1.71
C ASN A 60 13.23 -1.22 -1.99
N TYR A 61 12.09 -0.96 -1.34
CA TYR A 61 10.84 -1.67 -1.60
C TYR A 61 10.35 -1.48 -3.04
N PHE A 62 10.26 -0.23 -3.50
CA PHE A 62 9.78 0.06 -4.86
C PHE A 62 10.79 -0.34 -5.93
N LEU A 63 12.09 -0.09 -5.71
CA LEU A 63 13.13 -0.51 -6.64
C LEU A 63 13.19 -2.05 -6.80
N GLY A 64 13.10 -2.80 -5.71
CA GLY A 64 13.06 -4.27 -5.76
C GLY A 64 11.87 -4.81 -6.53
N ARG A 65 10.71 -4.13 -6.48
CA ARG A 65 9.52 -4.47 -7.28
C ARG A 65 9.73 -4.19 -8.77
N TYR A 66 10.33 -3.06 -9.12
CA TYR A 66 10.72 -2.75 -10.50
C TYR A 66 11.66 -3.84 -11.05
N GLN A 67 12.74 -4.13 -10.32
CA GLN A 67 13.76 -5.11 -10.71
C GLN A 67 13.18 -6.52 -10.88
N ALA A 68 12.20 -6.91 -10.05
CA ALA A 68 11.53 -8.20 -10.17
C ALA A 68 10.77 -8.40 -11.50
N ILE A 69 10.47 -7.32 -12.23
CA ILE A 69 9.75 -7.35 -13.52
C ILE A 69 10.70 -6.98 -14.69
N MET A 70 11.53 -5.95 -14.50
CA MET A 70 12.35 -5.34 -15.55
C MET A 70 13.82 -5.82 -15.55
N GLY A 71 14.29 -6.46 -14.48
CA GLY A 71 15.68 -6.85 -14.28
C GLY A 71 16.53 -5.75 -13.63
N ASP A 72 17.84 -6.00 -13.57
CA ASP A 72 18.80 -5.15 -12.84
C ASP A 72 19.15 -3.82 -13.55
N ASP A 73 18.61 -3.57 -14.75
CA ASP A 73 18.86 -2.35 -15.53
C ASP A 73 17.79 -1.28 -15.23
N PHE A 74 18.04 -0.52 -14.16
CA PHE A 74 17.14 0.53 -13.66
C PHE A 74 17.77 1.94 -13.66
N GLY A 75 19.06 2.05 -13.97
CA GLY A 75 19.84 3.26 -13.73
C GLY A 75 19.31 4.48 -14.49
N ASP A 76 19.11 4.32 -15.80
CA ASP A 76 18.59 5.39 -16.66
C ASP A 76 17.14 5.75 -16.28
N ALA A 77 16.28 4.75 -16.02
CA ALA A 77 14.89 4.97 -15.65
C ALA A 77 14.73 5.68 -14.29
N LEU A 78 15.58 5.36 -13.31
CA LEU A 78 15.63 6.05 -12.02
C LEU A 78 16.14 7.48 -12.18
N ALA A 79 17.20 7.69 -12.97
CA ALA A 79 17.75 9.02 -13.24
C ALA A 79 16.72 9.91 -13.94
N ASP A 80 16.03 9.41 -14.97
CA ASP A 80 14.96 10.13 -15.68
C ASP A 80 13.80 10.51 -14.75
N ALA A 81 13.38 9.60 -13.86
CA ALA A 81 12.32 9.88 -12.89
C ALA A 81 12.72 10.91 -11.82
N ILE A 82 13.99 10.94 -11.39
CA ILE A 82 14.51 11.98 -10.49
C ILE A 82 14.61 13.32 -11.24
N ASN A 83 15.22 13.34 -12.43
CA ASN A 83 15.33 14.53 -13.27
C ASN A 83 13.97 15.16 -13.60
N ALA A 84 12.91 14.35 -13.70
CA ALA A 84 11.55 14.82 -13.93
C ALA A 84 10.97 15.61 -12.74
N MET A 85 11.32 15.27 -11.50
CA MET A 85 10.95 16.06 -10.31
C MET A 85 11.79 17.34 -10.21
N ASP A 86 13.11 17.25 -10.45
CA ASP A 86 14.02 18.42 -10.45
C ASP A 86 13.62 19.48 -11.50
N ALA A 87 12.95 19.07 -12.57
CA ALA A 87 12.51 19.94 -13.67
C ALA A 87 11.11 20.57 -13.45
N ASP A 88 10.25 19.98 -12.62
CA ASP A 88 8.86 20.38 -12.43
C ASP A 88 8.28 19.87 -11.09
N ASP A 89 8.09 20.77 -10.13
CA ASP A 89 7.51 20.48 -8.81
C ASP A 89 6.17 19.72 -8.88
N SER A 90 5.38 19.89 -9.96
CA SER A 90 4.10 19.18 -10.12
C SER A 90 4.27 17.68 -10.41
N VAL A 91 5.46 17.25 -10.84
CA VAL A 91 5.83 15.83 -10.95
C VAL A 91 6.02 15.23 -9.56
N TYR A 92 6.62 15.96 -8.62
CA TYR A 92 6.72 15.52 -7.23
C TYR A 92 5.34 15.33 -6.61
N ASP A 93 4.43 16.29 -6.76
CA ASP A 93 3.05 16.18 -6.26
C ASP A 93 2.32 14.97 -6.86
N ARG A 94 2.50 14.73 -8.18
CA ARG A 94 1.94 13.55 -8.87
C ARG A 94 2.48 12.25 -8.31
N TYR A 95 3.80 12.13 -8.13
CA TYR A 95 4.40 10.92 -7.56
C TYR A 95 3.98 10.73 -6.11
N ASN A 96 4.00 11.77 -5.28
CA ASN A 96 3.56 11.68 -3.89
C ASN A 96 2.11 11.15 -3.77
N ALA A 97 1.19 11.63 -4.62
CA ALA A 97 -0.20 11.18 -4.65
C ALA A 97 -0.37 9.68 -4.97
N VAL A 98 0.57 9.05 -5.68
CA VAL A 98 0.58 7.62 -6.00
C VAL A 98 1.39 6.81 -4.98
N CYS A 99 2.56 7.31 -4.60
CA CYS A 99 3.57 6.57 -3.86
C CYS A 99 3.32 6.57 -2.34
N GLN A 100 2.88 7.70 -1.78
CA GLN A 100 2.62 7.80 -0.34
C GLN A 100 1.51 6.82 0.12
N PRO A 101 0.34 6.69 -0.56
CA PRO A 101 -0.65 5.69 -0.17
C PRO A 101 -0.14 4.25 -0.29
N ARG A 102 0.66 3.94 -1.32
CA ARG A 102 1.25 2.61 -1.53
C ARG A 102 2.27 2.24 -0.45
N TRP A 103 3.10 3.20 -0.02
CA TRP A 103 4.03 3.02 1.09
C TRP A 103 3.29 2.81 2.43
N LEU A 104 2.27 3.63 2.71
CA LEU A 104 1.45 3.48 3.92
C LEU A 104 0.72 2.13 3.97
N ALA A 105 0.17 1.67 2.84
CA ALA A 105 -0.47 0.36 2.74
C ALA A 105 0.53 -0.79 2.97
N HIS A 106 1.76 -0.68 2.45
CA HIS A 106 2.82 -1.65 2.75
C HIS A 106 3.21 -1.67 4.23
N GLY A 107 3.36 -0.49 4.85
CA GLY A 107 3.62 -0.36 6.28
C GLY A 107 2.53 -1.00 7.14
N GLN A 108 1.24 -0.78 6.81
CA GLN A 108 0.13 -1.45 7.50
C GLN A 108 0.18 -2.97 7.35
N ALA A 109 0.43 -3.48 6.13
CA ALA A 109 0.55 -4.92 5.90
C ALA A 109 1.70 -5.57 6.70
N LEU A 110 2.82 -4.86 6.91
CA LEU A 110 3.90 -5.31 7.79
C LEU A 110 3.49 -5.33 9.26
N LEU A 111 2.72 -4.34 9.73
CA LEU A 111 2.19 -4.31 11.10
C LEU A 111 1.21 -5.47 11.33
N ASP A 112 0.27 -5.68 10.42
CA ASP A 112 -0.72 -6.77 10.50
C ASP A 112 -0.04 -8.15 10.49
N TRP A 113 0.97 -8.32 9.62
CA TRP A 113 1.83 -9.50 9.62
C TRP A 113 2.54 -9.68 10.97
N SER A 114 3.15 -8.62 11.51
CA SER A 114 3.88 -8.67 12.78
C SER A 114 3.00 -9.09 13.96
N ALA A 115 1.75 -8.60 13.99
CA ALA A 115 0.75 -9.00 14.99
C ALA A 115 0.37 -10.48 14.84
N SER A 116 0.19 -10.95 13.59
CA SER A 116 -0.17 -12.35 13.29
C SER A 116 0.90 -13.36 13.75
N VAL A 117 2.20 -13.02 13.64
CA VAL A 117 3.30 -13.91 14.05
C VAL A 117 3.69 -13.77 15.52
N SER A 118 3.39 -12.63 16.15
CA SER A 118 3.69 -12.38 17.58
C SER A 118 2.66 -12.98 18.54
N GLY A 119 1.54 -13.50 18.02
CA GLY A 119 0.44 -14.01 18.84
C GLY A 119 -0.42 -12.93 19.51
N THR A 120 -0.08 -11.66 19.30
CA THR A 120 -0.88 -10.50 19.70
C THR A 120 -1.95 -10.23 18.65
N THR A 121 -2.97 -11.09 18.58
CA THR A 121 -4.24 -10.67 17.99
C THR A 121 -4.74 -9.48 18.80
N VAL A 122 -4.99 -8.35 18.15
CA VAL A 122 -5.70 -7.23 18.77
C VAL A 122 -7.08 -7.76 19.14
N GLU A 123 -7.29 -8.07 20.42
CA GLU A 123 -8.63 -8.34 20.94
C GLU A 123 -9.39 -7.03 20.84
N ASP A 124 -10.27 -6.93 19.83
CA ASP A 124 -11.15 -5.79 19.64
C ASP A 124 -11.98 -5.57 20.90
N GLY A 125 -11.55 -4.59 21.69
CA GLY A 125 -12.10 -4.20 22.98
C GLY A 125 -13.52 -3.67 22.87
N SER A 126 -14.46 -4.57 22.63
CA SER A 126 -15.90 -4.34 22.68
C SER A 126 -16.31 -4.22 24.14
N ALA A 127 -16.06 -3.04 24.71
CA ALA A 127 -16.52 -2.65 26.02
C ALA A 127 -18.04 -2.84 26.11
N SER A 128 -18.46 -3.63 27.10
CA SER A 128 -19.86 -3.88 27.47
C SER A 128 -20.39 -2.86 28.47
#